data_AF-A0AAV3ZZS1-F1
#
_entry.id   AF-A0AAV3ZZS1-F1
#
_cell.length_a   1.000
_cell.length_b   1.000
_cell.length_c   1.000
_cell.angle_alpha   90.00
_cell.angle_beta   90.00
_cell.angle_gamma   90.00
#
_symmetry.space_group_name_H-M   'P 1'
#
loop_
_entity.id
_entity.type
_entity.pdbx_description
1 polymer ?
#
loop_
_entity_poly.entity_id
_entity_poly.type
_entity_poly.pdbx_seq_one_letter_code
_entity_poly.pdbx_strand_id
1 'polypeptide(L)'
;MCNKCYFQLKNILKRHSAPSLLKAGATYEEHKNKWCSFDETLKSDQCASCRHRASLTTGCLRRQSLCQPTLNNKKTSQTTHPSSCDRLVEKSNSTAARQTDQHENETSPITDSNYVEMTDTERLYESQHIAQTSMTIIDQLQQLTHCIIAETSATSRDDSHHMTAPSETTIDNIQYIGSHDVPHSSEIHFTPPFIPIAESAPLKSSRTQTVTVDTSTSPMFKHDKSFSQSLGLSENAPLSKEEEKLSTHLVRRKLNSDPGPQGTYPCLWCLMPRRDMHNPRDHCEHRSLESLLADNKTFMQQTDGEKKQANKFYNSLHAPLVGIELGKVSPPYLHILLGVVLKHHKLLEDAAYKLDKKVACQPDDFLLPLGKLLKRYGSQWGRAYELQERLLYEEGCLGFSELNDSQEQIDKYTQQIHKTELISFLMHKELQPRKGPIASSLDTVLTKHRITPQAYHSRSFVGNHCHKYLQSAVYTDLTQIIVTKTQQCTSNPMIIDEACTLQLLFDNLNNAFSTVHRAISHTKPIALSSLLEIEIAIDTYMATYRRMFPRKIIPKKHLLEKHCIPHIKQHLFGLGPLGEQGTENSHQMIGVLETRARGIKNDMCKLKFILSSHLLQVAPATRDSV
;
A
#
# COMPACT_ATOMS: atom_id res chain seq x y z
N MET A 1 -15.14 -17.19 33.79
CA MET A 1 -14.37 -16.82 32.58
C MET A 1 -13.23 -15.89 32.97
N CYS A 2 -11.98 -16.21 32.60
CA CYS A 2 -10.84 -15.31 32.80
C CYS A 2 -10.77 -14.18 31.77
N ASN A 3 -9.95 -13.17 32.07
CA ASN A 3 -9.61 -12.04 31.19
C ASN A 3 -9.35 -12.44 29.72
N LYS A 4 -8.48 -13.44 29.47
CA LYS A 4 -8.13 -13.90 28.10
C LYS A 4 -9.36 -14.44 27.34
N CYS A 5 -10.21 -15.21 28.02
CA CYS A 5 -11.44 -15.75 27.42
C CYS A 5 -12.50 -14.63 27.23
N TYR A 6 -12.60 -13.64 28.13
CA TYR A 6 -13.49 -12.47 28.02
C TYR A 6 -13.13 -11.53 26.86
N PHE A 7 -11.86 -11.13 26.73
CA PHE A 7 -11.43 -10.22 25.66
C PHE A 7 -11.62 -10.83 24.26
N GLN A 8 -11.51 -12.16 24.12
CA GLN A 8 -11.84 -12.83 22.85
C GLN A 8 -13.34 -12.75 22.53
N LEU A 9 -14.23 -12.94 23.52
CA LEU A 9 -15.68 -12.77 23.32
C LEU A 9 -16.02 -11.32 22.92
N LYS A 10 -15.43 -10.33 23.61
CA LYS A 10 -15.58 -8.90 23.31
C LYS A 10 -15.10 -8.54 21.90
N ASN A 11 -14.04 -9.19 21.41
CA ASN A 11 -13.52 -9.02 20.05
C ASN A 11 -14.32 -9.78 18.98
N ILE A 12 -15.04 -10.85 19.33
CA ILE A 12 -16.01 -11.51 18.44
C ILE A 12 -17.24 -10.61 18.27
N LEU A 13 -17.83 -10.12 19.38
CA LEU A 13 -18.99 -9.22 19.37
C LEU A 13 -18.72 -7.95 18.51
N LYS A 14 -17.53 -7.36 18.62
CA LYS A 14 -17.07 -6.22 17.79
C LYS A 14 -16.95 -6.50 16.28
N ARG A 15 -17.02 -7.76 15.82
CA ARG A 15 -16.83 -8.16 14.41
C ARG A 15 -18.12 -8.58 13.71
N HIS A 16 -19.26 -8.53 14.39
CA HIS A 16 -20.55 -9.01 13.87
C HIS A 16 -21.54 -7.87 13.63
N SER A 17 -22.23 -7.92 12.48
CA SER A 17 -23.27 -6.96 12.10
C SER A 17 -24.57 -7.17 12.88
N ALA A 18 -25.46 -6.18 12.92
CA ALA A 18 -26.70 -6.23 13.71
C ALA A 18 -27.57 -7.50 13.50
N PRO A 19 -27.76 -8.05 12.28
CA PRO A 19 -28.49 -9.31 12.10
C PRO A 19 -27.79 -10.53 12.73
N SER A 20 -26.46 -10.49 12.85
CA SER A 20 -25.67 -11.51 13.56
C SER A 20 -25.80 -11.36 15.09
N LEU A 21 -25.92 -10.13 15.58
CA LEU A 21 -26.15 -9.85 17.01
C LEU A 21 -27.54 -10.30 17.47
N LEU A 22 -28.57 -10.19 16.62
CA LEU A 22 -29.90 -10.75 16.91
C LEU A 22 -29.86 -12.28 17.07
N LYS A 23 -29.14 -13.00 16.18
CA LYS A 23 -28.92 -14.44 16.36
C LYS A 23 -28.10 -14.76 17.62
N ALA A 24 -27.08 -13.96 17.92
CA ALA A 24 -26.31 -14.12 19.15
C ALA A 24 -27.16 -13.87 20.42
N GLY A 25 -28.12 -12.95 20.38
CA GLY A 25 -29.09 -12.70 21.45
C GLY A 25 -30.03 -13.89 21.68
N ALA A 26 -30.55 -14.50 20.62
CA ALA A 26 -31.33 -15.73 20.72
C ALA A 26 -30.51 -16.89 21.32
N THR A 27 -29.28 -17.11 20.85
CA THR A 27 -28.37 -18.13 21.41
C THR A 27 -27.93 -17.80 22.84
N TYR A 28 -27.87 -16.53 23.23
CA TYR A 28 -27.63 -16.11 24.60
C TYR A 28 -28.80 -16.50 25.50
N GLU A 29 -30.04 -16.15 25.15
CA GLU A 29 -31.22 -16.52 25.95
C GLU A 29 -31.39 -18.05 26.08
N GLU A 30 -31.16 -18.79 25.00
CA GLU A 30 -31.21 -20.25 24.98
C GLU A 30 -30.15 -20.92 25.91
N HIS A 31 -29.05 -20.22 26.21
CA HIS A 31 -27.89 -20.82 26.89
C HIS A 31 -27.40 -20.06 28.13
N LYS A 32 -27.99 -18.92 28.53
CA LYS A 32 -27.48 -18.04 29.61
C LYS A 32 -27.16 -18.79 30.91
N ASN A 33 -27.99 -19.77 31.27
CA ASN A 33 -27.81 -20.66 32.43
C ASN A 33 -26.58 -21.60 32.36
N LYS A 34 -25.82 -21.60 31.25
CA LYS A 34 -24.62 -22.43 31.01
C LYS A 34 -23.32 -21.61 30.94
N TRP A 35 -23.37 -20.28 30.99
CA TRP A 35 -22.18 -19.43 30.93
C TRP A 35 -21.59 -19.21 32.33
N CYS A 36 -20.28 -19.37 32.47
CA CYS A 36 -19.58 -19.16 33.74
C CYS A 36 -19.21 -17.68 33.95
N SER A 37 -19.57 -17.14 35.12
CA SER A 37 -19.33 -15.76 35.57
C SER A 37 -17.92 -15.25 35.25
N PHE A 38 -17.79 -13.97 34.91
CA PHE A 38 -16.49 -13.36 34.72
C PHE A 38 -15.77 -13.21 36.07
N ASP A 39 -14.47 -13.49 36.07
CA ASP A 39 -13.56 -13.33 37.20
C ASP A 39 -12.21 -12.89 36.63
N GLU A 40 -11.69 -11.77 37.12
CA GLU A 40 -10.45 -11.18 36.65
C GLU A 40 -9.20 -11.82 37.27
N THR A 41 -9.33 -12.41 38.45
CA THR A 41 -8.26 -13.10 39.20
C THR A 41 -7.99 -14.50 38.64
N LEU A 42 -9.02 -15.11 38.05
CA LEU A 42 -9.00 -16.47 37.51
C LEU A 42 -7.97 -16.64 36.38
N LYS A 43 -6.99 -17.54 36.58
CA LYS A 43 -5.95 -17.81 35.59
C LYS A 43 -6.48 -18.65 34.41
N SER A 44 -5.76 -18.68 33.29
CA SER A 44 -6.27 -19.24 32.02
C SER A 44 -6.37 -20.77 31.97
N ASP A 45 -5.57 -21.44 32.79
CA ASP A 45 -5.58 -22.88 33.12
C ASP A 45 -6.77 -23.26 34.02
N GLN A 46 -7.07 -22.42 35.02
CA GLN A 46 -8.20 -22.58 35.94
C GLN A 46 -9.55 -22.25 35.29
N CYS A 47 -9.57 -21.39 34.27
CA CYS A 47 -10.79 -20.96 33.59
C CYS A 47 -11.47 -22.08 32.79
N ALA A 48 -12.62 -22.56 33.28
CA ALA A 48 -13.44 -23.61 32.66
C ALA A 48 -13.58 -23.50 31.13
N SER A 49 -13.90 -22.33 30.56
CA SER A 49 -14.05 -22.15 29.11
C SER A 49 -12.73 -22.32 28.33
N CYS A 50 -11.63 -21.86 28.91
CA CYS A 50 -10.30 -21.94 28.31
C CYS A 50 -9.72 -23.38 28.48
N ARG A 51 -10.04 -24.07 29.58
CA ARG A 51 -9.73 -25.49 29.85
C ARG A 51 -10.55 -26.45 28.98
N HIS A 52 -11.86 -26.22 28.83
CA HIS A 52 -12.73 -26.96 27.91
C HIS A 52 -12.26 -26.86 26.44
N ARG A 53 -11.76 -25.68 26.04
CA ARG A 53 -11.14 -25.46 24.74
C ARG A 53 -9.80 -26.18 24.58
N ALA A 54 -9.03 -26.37 25.65
CA ALA A 54 -7.80 -27.18 25.62
C ALA A 54 -8.10 -28.68 25.48
N SER A 55 -9.17 -29.18 26.10
CA SER A 55 -9.63 -30.57 25.93
C SER A 55 -10.29 -30.88 24.57
N LEU A 56 -10.58 -29.87 23.75
CA LEU A 56 -11.21 -30.03 22.44
C LEU A 56 -10.25 -29.60 21.33
N THR A 57 -9.46 -30.56 20.84
CA THR A 57 -8.48 -30.41 19.75
C THR A 57 -9.07 -29.82 18.44
N THR A 58 -10.39 -29.88 18.26
CA THR A 58 -11.12 -29.38 17.08
C THR A 58 -11.99 -28.14 17.34
N GLY A 59 -12.21 -27.75 18.61
CA GLY A 59 -12.89 -26.50 19.02
C GLY A 59 -14.42 -26.46 18.90
N CYS A 60 -15.06 -25.79 19.86
CA CYS A 60 -16.53 -25.80 20.08
C CYS A 60 -17.39 -25.04 19.04
N LEU A 61 -16.79 -24.39 18.04
CA LEU A 61 -17.48 -23.41 17.16
C LEU A 61 -17.29 -23.73 15.66
N ARG A 62 -17.52 -24.98 15.28
CA ARG A 62 -17.71 -25.37 13.88
C ARG A 62 -19.21 -25.41 13.56
N ARG A 63 -19.60 -25.01 12.34
CA ARG A 63 -20.98 -25.20 11.85
C ARG A 63 -21.32 -26.69 11.89
N GLN A 64 -22.53 -27.04 12.34
CA GLN A 64 -23.13 -28.33 12.03
C GLN A 64 -23.31 -28.43 10.51
N SER A 65 -22.60 -29.36 9.87
CA SER A 65 -23.03 -29.95 8.62
C SER A 65 -24.16 -30.93 8.93
N LEU A 66 -25.30 -30.80 8.25
CA LEU A 66 -26.41 -31.73 8.38
C LEU A 66 -26.00 -33.10 7.80
N CYS A 67 -25.70 -34.05 8.68
CA CYS A 67 -25.70 -35.47 8.37
C CYS A 67 -26.97 -36.09 8.97
N GLN A 68 -27.83 -36.67 8.13
CA GLN A 68 -28.96 -37.47 8.61
C GLN A 68 -28.46 -38.83 9.13
N PRO A 69 -29.12 -39.41 10.14
CA PRO A 69 -28.81 -40.77 10.59
C PRO A 69 -29.38 -41.80 9.61
N THR A 70 -28.52 -42.62 9.01
CA THR A 70 -28.95 -43.89 8.40
C THR A 70 -29.12 -44.94 9.49
N LEU A 71 -30.16 -45.76 9.36
CA LEU A 71 -30.59 -46.72 10.38
C LEU A 71 -29.66 -47.95 10.48
N ASN A 72 -29.63 -48.54 11.67
CA ASN A 72 -29.05 -49.86 11.92
C ASN A 72 -29.63 -50.93 10.99
N ASN A 73 -28.82 -51.93 10.66
CA ASN A 73 -29.34 -53.30 10.68
C ASN A 73 -28.28 -54.30 11.17
N LYS A 74 -28.67 -55.17 12.10
CA LYS A 74 -27.82 -56.26 12.59
C LYS A 74 -27.87 -57.44 11.62
N LYS A 75 -26.77 -58.18 11.49
CA LYS A 75 -26.80 -59.65 11.44
C LYS A 75 -25.47 -60.24 11.96
N THR A 76 -25.54 -61.49 12.41
CA THR A 76 -24.54 -62.17 13.26
C THR A 76 -23.90 -63.37 12.58
N SER A 77 -22.63 -63.64 12.90
CA SER A 77 -21.90 -64.94 12.99
C SER A 77 -20.43 -64.59 13.37
N GLN A 78 -19.68 -65.19 14.30
CA GLN A 78 -19.35 -66.62 14.58
C GLN A 78 -18.61 -67.30 13.41
N THR A 79 -17.40 -67.88 13.55
CA THR A 79 -16.47 -68.09 14.70
C THR A 79 -15.06 -67.49 14.36
N THR A 80 -13.84 -67.84 14.81
CA THR A 80 -13.25 -69.02 15.52
C THR A 80 -11.91 -68.64 16.23
N HIS A 81 -11.05 -69.63 16.52
CA HIS A 81 -9.78 -69.62 17.27
C HIS A 81 -8.81 -70.65 16.61
N PRO A 82 -7.56 -70.91 17.09
CA PRO A 82 -6.52 -70.06 17.71
C PRO A 82 -5.08 -70.32 17.15
N SER A 83 -4.05 -69.56 17.61
CA SER A 83 -2.62 -69.96 17.81
C SER A 83 -1.83 -68.71 18.29
N SER A 84 -1.19 -68.65 19.47
CA SER A 84 0.17 -69.14 19.85
C SER A 84 1.33 -68.50 19.05
N CYS A 85 2.51 -68.18 19.61
CA CYS A 85 3.12 -68.57 20.89
C CYS A 85 3.99 -67.46 21.52
N ASP A 86 4.41 -67.65 22.77
CA ASP A 86 5.25 -66.74 23.58
C ASP A 86 6.74 -66.71 23.17
N ARG A 87 7.45 -65.64 23.59
CA ARG A 87 8.59 -65.77 24.52
C ARG A 87 8.96 -64.47 25.25
N LEU A 88 9.32 -64.61 26.52
CA LEU A 88 9.86 -63.61 27.44
C LEU A 88 11.37 -63.87 27.68
N VAL A 89 11.95 -63.22 28.70
CA VAL A 89 13.21 -63.59 29.40
C VAL A 89 14.50 -63.14 28.66
N GLU A 90 15.46 -62.41 29.25
CA GLU A 90 15.62 -61.90 30.63
C GLU A 90 16.34 -60.53 30.75
N LYS A 91 16.57 -60.07 31.99
CA LYS A 91 17.36 -58.87 32.37
C LYS A 91 18.69 -59.28 33.00
N SER A 92 19.68 -58.37 33.02
CA SER A 92 20.71 -58.33 34.07
C SER A 92 21.30 -56.92 34.23
N ASN A 93 21.46 -56.46 35.49
CA ASN A 93 22.03 -55.15 35.85
C ASN A 93 23.29 -55.32 36.71
N SER A 94 24.31 -54.47 36.49
CA SER A 94 25.29 -54.01 37.50
C SER A 94 26.02 -52.78 36.90
N THR A 95 26.11 -51.56 37.44
CA THR A 95 26.34 -50.97 38.79
C THR A 95 27.82 -50.75 39.15
N ALA A 96 28.30 -49.49 39.00
CA ALA A 96 29.46 -48.83 39.64
C ALA A 96 30.89 -49.41 39.34
N ALA A 97 32.01 -48.67 39.45
CA ALA A 97 32.27 -47.42 40.20
C ALA A 97 33.36 -46.50 39.57
N ARG A 98 33.74 -45.44 40.31
CA ARG A 98 34.70 -44.36 39.98
C ARG A 98 36.15 -44.83 39.67
N GLN A 99 36.85 -44.06 38.83
CA GLN A 99 38.13 -43.43 39.20
C GLN A 99 38.40 -42.15 38.37
N THR A 100 39.36 -41.34 38.82
CA THR A 100 39.89 -40.14 38.13
C THR A 100 41.14 -40.54 37.31
N ASP A 101 41.82 -39.73 36.49
CA ASP A 101 42.07 -38.28 36.52
C ASP A 101 42.48 -37.68 35.16
N GLN A 102 42.37 -36.35 35.06
CA GLN A 102 43.21 -35.43 34.27
C GLN A 102 43.20 -35.33 32.71
N HIS A 103 43.57 -34.10 32.32
CA HIS A 103 44.05 -33.53 31.04
C HIS A 103 43.10 -33.08 29.91
N GLU A 104 43.26 -31.77 29.65
CA GLU A 104 43.04 -30.96 28.44
C GLU A 104 41.64 -30.47 27.98
N ASN A 105 41.59 -29.13 27.82
CA ASN A 105 40.52 -28.38 27.17
C ASN A 105 40.74 -28.39 25.66
N GLU A 106 39.66 -28.37 24.88
CA GLU A 106 39.52 -27.36 23.82
C GLU A 106 38.05 -27.17 23.42
N THR A 107 37.51 -25.97 23.66
CA THR A 107 36.16 -25.57 23.22
C THR A 107 36.25 -24.27 22.42
N SER A 108 36.29 -24.40 21.10
CA SER A 108 36.36 -23.25 20.18
C SER A 108 34.99 -22.97 19.54
N PRO A 109 34.35 -21.81 19.79
CA PRO A 109 33.14 -21.40 19.10
C PRO A 109 33.47 -20.85 17.70
N ILE A 110 32.63 -21.16 16.71
CA ILE A 110 32.81 -20.66 15.34
C ILE A 110 32.34 -19.19 15.25
N THR A 111 33.27 -18.28 14.92
CA THR A 111 33.01 -16.85 14.73
C THR A 111 33.43 -16.38 13.33
N ASP A 112 32.60 -16.61 12.32
CA ASP A 112 32.81 -16.04 10.98
C ASP A 112 32.31 -14.59 10.90
N SER A 113 33.23 -13.64 11.10
CA SER A 113 32.98 -12.20 10.94
C SER A 113 34.05 -11.56 10.07
N ASN A 114 34.08 -11.93 8.78
CA ASN A 114 34.91 -11.28 7.77
C ASN A 114 34.34 -9.90 7.39
N TYR A 115 34.46 -8.95 8.31
CA TYR A 115 34.27 -7.52 8.06
C TYR A 115 35.63 -6.92 7.74
N VAL A 116 35.97 -6.81 6.45
CA VAL A 116 37.16 -6.08 6.03
C VAL A 116 36.89 -4.60 6.26
N GLU A 117 37.52 -4.04 7.29
CA GLU A 117 37.43 -2.62 7.59
C GLU A 117 38.25 -1.83 6.57
N MET A 118 37.58 -1.04 5.71
CA MET A 118 38.24 -0.18 4.73
C MET A 118 39.23 0.74 5.44
N THR A 119 40.48 0.69 5.01
CA THR A 119 41.56 1.55 5.48
C THR A 119 41.24 3.02 5.19
N ASP A 120 41.76 3.94 6.00
CA ASP A 120 41.57 5.37 5.75
C ASP A 120 42.22 5.82 4.42
N THR A 121 43.20 5.06 3.91
CA THR A 121 43.77 5.25 2.56
C THR A 121 42.75 4.97 1.45
N GLU A 122 41.96 3.89 1.57
CA GLU A 122 40.89 3.59 0.60
C GLU A 122 39.77 4.64 0.67
N ARG A 123 39.41 5.11 1.87
CA ARG A 123 38.43 6.21 2.06
C ARG A 123 38.91 7.52 1.44
N LEU A 124 40.21 7.82 1.57
CA LEU A 124 40.82 9.00 0.95
C LEU A 124 40.79 8.90 -0.58
N TYR A 125 41.09 7.72 -1.13
CA TYR A 125 41.08 7.47 -2.58
C TYR A 125 39.67 7.53 -3.16
N GLU A 126 38.67 6.95 -2.48
CA GLU A 126 37.25 7.05 -2.88
C GLU A 126 36.77 8.51 -2.81
N SER A 127 37.15 9.26 -1.76
CA SER A 127 36.83 10.69 -1.65
C SER A 127 37.46 11.54 -2.75
N GLN A 128 38.72 11.28 -3.11
CA GLN A 128 39.40 11.95 -4.23
C GLN A 128 38.76 11.61 -5.59
N HIS A 129 38.40 10.35 -5.82
CA HIS A 129 37.71 9.91 -7.04
C HIS A 129 36.32 10.56 -7.16
N ILE A 130 35.57 10.66 -6.06
CA ILE A 130 34.29 11.38 -6.01
C ILE A 130 34.48 12.87 -6.33
N ALA A 131 35.50 13.51 -5.77
CA ALA A 131 35.80 14.93 -6.06
C ALA A 131 36.16 15.16 -7.53
N GLN A 132 37.03 14.33 -8.12
CA GLN A 132 37.39 14.39 -9.55
C GLN A 132 36.17 14.17 -10.45
N THR A 133 35.38 13.13 -10.19
CA THR A 133 34.13 12.86 -10.93
C THR A 133 33.16 14.04 -10.85
N SER A 134 33.06 14.68 -9.69
CA SER A 134 32.19 15.86 -9.49
C SER A 134 32.67 17.06 -10.30
N MET A 135 33.97 17.31 -10.37
CA MET A 135 34.54 18.37 -11.21
C MET A 135 34.28 18.13 -12.70
N THR A 136 34.50 16.91 -13.21
CA THR A 136 34.22 16.60 -14.62
C THR A 136 32.76 16.82 -15.01
N ILE A 137 31.81 16.54 -14.11
CA ILE A 137 30.39 16.81 -14.33
C ILE A 137 30.10 18.32 -14.34
N ILE A 138 30.76 19.12 -13.50
CA ILE A 138 30.62 20.59 -13.49
C ILE A 138 31.14 21.18 -14.81
N ASP A 139 32.31 20.75 -15.28
CA ASP A 139 32.89 21.22 -16.55
C ASP A 139 31.98 20.87 -17.74
N GLN A 140 31.41 19.66 -17.78
CA GLN A 140 30.45 19.25 -18.82
C GLN A 140 29.16 20.09 -18.80
N LEU A 141 28.64 20.43 -17.62
CA LEU A 141 27.46 21.29 -17.49
C LEU A 141 27.76 22.75 -17.89
N GLN A 142 28.96 23.25 -17.62
CA GLN A 142 29.40 24.56 -18.11
C GLN A 142 29.53 24.57 -19.65
N GLN A 143 30.14 23.54 -20.24
CA GLN A 143 30.23 23.40 -21.71
C GLN A 143 28.84 23.35 -22.37
N LEU A 144 27.91 22.56 -21.85
CA LEU A 144 26.51 22.52 -22.32
C LEU A 144 25.83 23.90 -22.21
N THR A 145 26.06 24.63 -21.12
CA THR A 145 25.53 25.97 -20.92
C THR A 145 26.08 26.96 -21.97
N HIS A 146 27.38 26.89 -22.28
CA HIS A 146 27.98 27.69 -23.35
C HIS A 146 27.45 27.34 -24.74
N CYS A 147 27.20 26.06 -25.04
CA CYS A 147 26.56 25.65 -26.30
C CYS A 147 25.16 26.23 -26.46
N ILE A 148 24.31 26.15 -25.43
CA ILE A 148 22.94 26.69 -25.44
C ILE A 148 22.95 28.23 -25.62
N ILE A 149 23.90 28.92 -24.98
CA ILE A 149 24.08 30.38 -25.15
C ILE A 149 24.54 30.70 -26.59
N ALA A 150 25.41 29.89 -27.19
CA ALA A 150 25.86 30.07 -28.57
C ALA A 150 24.73 29.85 -29.59
N GLU A 151 23.92 28.79 -29.44
CA GLU A 151 22.77 28.51 -30.31
C GLU A 151 21.71 29.61 -30.23
N THR A 152 21.34 30.03 -29.02
CA THR A 152 20.36 31.13 -28.83
C THR A 152 20.88 32.47 -29.37
N SER A 153 22.20 32.72 -29.31
CA SER A 153 22.85 33.89 -29.93
C SER A 153 22.92 33.80 -31.46
N ALA A 154 22.91 32.60 -32.04
CA ALA A 154 22.87 32.41 -33.50
C ALA A 154 21.46 32.64 -34.06
N THR A 155 20.41 32.22 -33.34
CA THR A 155 19.01 32.36 -33.77
C THR A 155 18.47 33.79 -33.82
N SER A 156 19.22 34.80 -33.38
CA SER A 156 18.76 36.20 -33.36
C SER A 156 19.33 37.07 -34.51
N ARG A 157 19.68 36.48 -35.66
CA ARG A 157 20.34 37.19 -36.78
C ARG A 157 19.71 37.09 -38.17
N ASP A 158 18.80 36.13 -38.42
CA ASP A 158 18.12 35.99 -39.71
C ASP A 158 16.60 36.26 -39.56
N ASP A 159 16.20 37.53 -39.62
CA ASP A 159 14.80 37.93 -39.87
C ASP A 159 14.69 39.43 -40.25
N SER A 160 15.10 39.81 -41.48
CA SER A 160 15.03 41.23 -41.92
C SER A 160 14.90 41.49 -43.44
N HIS A 161 13.86 40.95 -44.08
CA HIS A 161 13.31 41.42 -45.37
C HIS A 161 11.82 41.01 -45.43
N HIS A 162 10.85 41.77 -45.98
CA HIS A 162 10.86 43.07 -46.67
C HIS A 162 9.40 43.63 -46.66
N MET A 163 9.17 44.93 -46.45
CA MET A 163 8.19 45.76 -47.22
C MET A 163 8.03 47.20 -46.65
N THR A 164 8.27 48.17 -47.54
CA THR A 164 7.80 49.58 -47.62
C THR A 164 7.19 50.34 -46.41
N ALA A 165 7.76 51.54 -46.17
CA ALA A 165 7.21 52.67 -45.40
C ALA A 165 6.15 53.47 -46.23
N PRO A 166 5.69 54.73 -45.93
CA PRO A 166 6.17 55.80 -45.02
C PRO A 166 5.19 56.04 -43.82
N SER A 167 5.36 57.02 -42.91
CA SER A 167 6.00 58.35 -42.97
C SER A 167 6.40 58.92 -41.59
N GLU A 168 7.39 59.83 -41.57
CA GLU A 168 7.50 61.07 -40.74
C GLU A 168 7.28 60.99 -39.20
N THR A 169 8.08 61.61 -38.31
CA THR A 169 8.82 62.91 -38.39
C THR A 169 10.02 62.99 -37.40
N THR A 170 11.06 63.77 -37.77
CA THR A 170 11.72 64.83 -36.95
C THR A 170 12.35 64.52 -35.56
N ILE A 171 13.72 64.54 -35.48
CA ILE A 171 14.59 65.51 -34.72
C ILE A 171 14.31 65.76 -33.20
N ASP A 172 15.26 65.83 -32.25
CA ASP A 172 16.75 65.86 -32.27
C ASP A 172 17.41 65.40 -30.94
N ASN A 173 18.74 65.55 -30.85
CA ASN A 173 19.66 65.33 -29.72
C ASN A 173 19.36 66.08 -28.39
N ILE A 174 19.85 65.51 -27.27
CA ILE A 174 20.53 66.11 -26.07
C ILE A 174 20.50 65.03 -24.96
N GLN A 175 21.60 64.46 -24.45
CA GLN A 175 22.81 64.98 -23.80
C GLN A 175 22.65 65.31 -22.29
N TYR A 176 23.02 64.33 -21.46
CA TYR A 176 23.73 64.40 -20.16
C TYR A 176 23.60 65.67 -19.27
N ILE A 177 23.11 65.47 -18.03
CA ILE A 177 23.52 66.05 -16.71
C ILE A 177 22.33 66.00 -15.73
N GLY A 178 22.59 65.83 -14.43
CA GLY A 178 21.66 66.30 -13.39
C GLY A 178 21.35 65.32 -12.26
N SER A 179 22.06 65.45 -11.13
CA SER A 179 21.61 64.96 -9.82
C SER A 179 20.34 65.70 -9.38
N HIS A 180 19.43 65.05 -8.64
CA HIS A 180 19.10 65.40 -7.24
C HIS A 180 17.98 64.52 -6.66
N ASP A 181 18.10 64.26 -5.35
CA ASP A 181 17.09 64.01 -4.32
C ASP A 181 15.76 63.29 -4.65
N VAL A 182 15.57 62.13 -4.03
CA VAL A 182 14.30 61.38 -3.99
C VAL A 182 13.43 61.87 -2.82
N PRO A 183 12.25 62.45 -3.06
CA PRO A 183 11.27 62.72 -2.00
C PRO A 183 10.49 61.44 -1.64
N HIS A 184 10.02 61.34 -0.39
CA HIS A 184 9.12 60.26 0.02
C HIS A 184 7.80 60.28 -0.77
N SER A 185 7.42 59.15 -1.35
CA SER A 185 6.04 58.84 -1.73
C SER A 185 5.48 57.77 -0.79
N SER A 186 4.23 57.93 -0.36
CA SER A 186 3.55 57.00 0.55
C SER A 186 2.80 55.92 -0.23
N GLU A 187 3.21 54.65 -0.10
CA GLU A 187 2.45 53.53 -0.65
C GLU A 187 1.15 53.29 0.13
N ILE A 188 0.03 53.31 -0.59
CA ILE A 188 -1.30 53.03 -0.05
C ILE A 188 -1.57 51.53 -0.18
N HIS A 189 -1.55 50.80 0.95
CA HIS A 189 -1.91 49.38 0.97
C HIS A 189 -3.39 49.17 0.67
N PHE A 190 -3.71 48.81 -0.57
CA PHE A 190 -5.03 48.28 -0.94
C PHE A 190 -5.17 46.82 -0.49
N THR A 191 -5.79 46.59 0.67
CA THR A 191 -6.28 45.27 1.07
C THR A 191 -7.57 44.93 0.31
N PRO A 192 -7.65 43.81 -0.43
CA PRO A 192 -8.90 43.40 -1.10
C PRO A 192 -9.96 42.97 -0.06
N PRO A 193 -11.26 43.22 -0.30
CA PRO A 193 -12.32 42.97 0.67
C PRO A 193 -12.58 41.49 0.92
N PHE A 194 -12.85 41.15 2.19
CA PHE A 194 -13.12 39.80 2.65
C PHE A 194 -14.55 39.37 2.29
N ILE A 195 -14.71 38.29 1.52
CA ILE A 195 -16.04 37.73 1.19
C ILE A 195 -16.38 36.62 2.20
N PRO A 196 -17.45 36.75 3.01
CA PRO A 196 -17.82 35.72 3.96
C PRO A 196 -18.47 34.52 3.24
N ILE A 197 -17.87 33.34 3.37
CA ILE A 197 -18.48 32.08 2.93
C ILE A 197 -19.49 31.66 4.00
N ALA A 198 -20.77 31.65 3.65
CA ALA A 198 -21.84 31.28 4.56
C ALA A 198 -21.82 29.77 4.91
N GLU A 199 -21.86 29.45 6.20
CA GLU A 199 -22.04 28.08 6.68
C GLU A 199 -23.47 27.58 6.39
N SER A 200 -23.61 26.33 5.94
CA SER A 200 -24.91 25.71 5.66
C SER A 200 -25.24 24.63 6.70
N ALA A 201 -26.04 25.03 7.70
CA ALA A 201 -26.63 24.13 8.69
C ALA A 201 -27.67 23.17 8.05
N PRO A 202 -27.94 21.98 8.65
CA PRO A 202 -28.59 20.89 7.95
C PRO A 202 -30.13 20.98 7.91
N LEU A 203 -30.70 21.03 6.70
CA LEU A 203 -32.14 20.91 6.51
C LEU A 203 -32.61 19.45 6.62
N LYS A 204 -33.41 19.16 7.65
CA LYS A 204 -34.36 18.05 7.63
C LYS A 204 -35.56 18.45 6.77
N SER A 205 -35.90 17.67 5.75
CA SER A 205 -37.28 17.63 5.26
C SER A 205 -37.67 16.24 4.78
N SER A 206 -38.80 15.76 5.28
CA SER A 206 -39.44 14.53 4.83
C SER A 206 -40.33 14.84 3.63
N ARG A 207 -40.16 14.14 2.51
CA ARG A 207 -41.21 14.09 1.47
C ARG A 207 -41.36 12.69 0.89
N THR A 208 -42.43 12.02 1.33
CA THR A 208 -42.92 10.79 0.72
C THR A 208 -43.50 11.13 -0.66
N GLN A 209 -42.98 10.50 -1.71
CA GLN A 209 -43.68 10.42 -3.00
C GLN A 209 -43.65 8.98 -3.50
N THR A 210 -44.83 8.36 -3.49
CA THR A 210 -45.10 7.09 -4.18
C THR A 210 -45.07 7.31 -5.68
N VAL A 211 -44.08 6.74 -6.37
CA VAL A 211 -44.13 6.58 -7.82
C VAL A 211 -44.80 5.24 -8.10
N THR A 212 -45.87 5.25 -8.90
CA THR A 212 -46.59 4.04 -9.30
C THR A 212 -45.72 3.17 -10.21
N VAL A 213 -45.74 1.87 -9.97
CA VAL A 213 -45.14 0.89 -10.88
C VAL A 213 -46.08 0.73 -12.07
N ASP A 214 -45.56 0.92 -13.28
CA ASP A 214 -46.26 0.59 -14.52
C ASP A 214 -45.54 -0.59 -15.20
N THR A 215 -46.31 -1.56 -15.70
CA THR A 215 -45.79 -2.87 -16.12
C THR A 215 -46.21 -3.21 -17.55
N SER A 216 -45.31 -3.03 -18.52
CA SER A 216 -45.44 -3.65 -19.84
C SER A 216 -44.09 -3.76 -20.56
N THR A 217 -44.10 -4.41 -21.73
CA THR A 217 -43.00 -4.54 -22.72
C THR A 217 -41.70 -5.25 -22.28
N SER A 218 -41.75 -6.58 -22.28
CA SER A 218 -40.56 -7.42 -22.56
C SER A 218 -40.64 -7.96 -23.99
N PRO A 219 -39.64 -7.73 -24.87
CA PRO A 219 -39.60 -8.38 -26.18
C PRO A 219 -39.15 -9.85 -26.03
N MET A 220 -39.98 -10.78 -26.51
CA MET A 220 -39.59 -12.19 -26.64
C MET A 220 -38.57 -12.36 -27.77
N PHE A 221 -37.31 -12.62 -27.43
CA PHE A 221 -36.36 -13.17 -28.40
C PHE A 221 -36.70 -14.64 -28.69
N LYS A 222 -36.86 -14.98 -29.97
CA LYS A 222 -37.06 -16.36 -30.42
C LYS A 222 -35.76 -17.14 -30.21
N HIS A 223 -35.85 -18.37 -29.73
CA HIS A 223 -34.70 -19.26 -29.61
C HIS A 223 -34.17 -19.65 -31.00
N ASP A 224 -33.06 -19.05 -31.42
CA ASP A 224 -32.27 -19.56 -32.53
C ASP A 224 -31.47 -20.79 -32.09
N LYS A 225 -31.57 -21.88 -32.85
CA LYS A 225 -31.05 -23.20 -32.44
C LYS A 225 -29.63 -23.50 -32.96
N SER A 226 -29.13 -22.67 -33.87
CA SER A 226 -27.88 -22.88 -34.61
C SER A 226 -26.63 -23.00 -33.72
N PHE A 227 -26.49 -22.16 -32.68
CA PHE A 227 -25.28 -22.15 -31.83
C PHE A 227 -25.08 -23.40 -30.97
N SER A 228 -26.14 -24.18 -30.73
CA SER A 228 -26.11 -25.35 -29.83
C SER A 228 -25.45 -26.58 -30.46
N GLN A 229 -25.17 -26.58 -31.76
CA GLN A 229 -24.66 -27.75 -32.49
C GLN A 229 -23.13 -27.76 -32.63
N SER A 230 -22.44 -26.65 -32.34
CA SER A 230 -20.99 -26.50 -32.55
C SER A 230 -20.11 -27.09 -31.44
N LEU A 231 -20.70 -27.58 -30.33
CA LEU A 231 -19.99 -28.17 -29.20
C LEU A 231 -20.66 -29.49 -28.82
N GLY A 232 -20.14 -30.61 -29.36
CA GLY A 232 -20.72 -31.95 -29.27
C GLY A 232 -20.61 -32.64 -27.89
N LEU A 233 -20.88 -31.92 -26.80
CA LEU A 233 -20.89 -32.43 -25.42
C LEU A 233 -22.26 -32.20 -24.79
N SER A 234 -22.74 -33.16 -23.99
CA SER A 234 -24.05 -33.07 -23.34
C SER A 234 -24.07 -31.94 -22.30
N GLU A 235 -25.02 -31.01 -22.41
CA GLU A 235 -25.18 -29.88 -21.46
C GLU A 235 -25.46 -30.33 -20.00
N ASN A 236 -25.74 -31.61 -19.77
CA ASN A 236 -26.01 -32.19 -18.46
C ASN A 236 -24.86 -33.05 -17.90
N ALA A 237 -23.70 -33.11 -18.57
CA ALA A 237 -22.53 -33.79 -18.05
C ALA A 237 -21.96 -33.02 -16.84
N PRO A 238 -21.79 -33.65 -15.66
CA PRO A 238 -21.08 -33.02 -14.56
C PRO A 238 -19.59 -32.85 -14.90
N LEU A 239 -19.00 -31.74 -14.48
CA LEU A 239 -17.56 -31.50 -14.64
C LEU A 239 -16.75 -32.66 -14.03
N SER A 240 -15.68 -33.05 -14.71
CA SER A 240 -14.71 -33.99 -14.16
C SER A 240 -14.05 -33.43 -12.89
N LYS A 241 -13.51 -34.31 -12.04
CA LYS A 241 -12.75 -33.89 -10.85
C LYS A 241 -11.49 -33.12 -11.23
N GLU A 242 -10.99 -33.30 -12.44
CA GLU A 242 -9.87 -32.54 -13.01
C GLU A 242 -10.31 -31.11 -13.36
N GLU A 243 -11.47 -30.92 -14.00
CA GLU A 243 -12.04 -29.59 -14.31
C GLU A 243 -12.50 -28.83 -13.07
N GLU A 244 -13.10 -29.52 -12.08
CA GLU A 244 -13.51 -28.91 -10.80
C GLU A 244 -12.27 -28.45 -10.00
N LYS A 245 -11.19 -29.25 -9.99
CA LYS A 245 -9.88 -28.81 -9.49
C LYS A 245 -9.36 -27.63 -10.30
N LEU A 246 -9.43 -27.66 -11.64
CA LEU A 246 -8.89 -26.60 -12.51
C LEU A 246 -9.57 -25.25 -12.24
N SER A 247 -10.90 -25.25 -12.21
CA SER A 247 -11.74 -24.07 -11.91
C SER A 247 -11.42 -23.48 -10.53
N THR A 248 -11.33 -24.33 -9.50
CA THR A 248 -10.95 -23.89 -8.15
C THR A 248 -9.46 -23.51 -8.01
N HIS A 249 -8.59 -23.94 -8.93
CA HIS A 249 -7.18 -23.53 -8.98
C HIS A 249 -7.00 -22.16 -9.62
N LEU A 250 -7.69 -21.91 -10.74
CA LEU A 250 -7.59 -20.68 -11.54
C LEU A 250 -8.02 -19.45 -10.73
N VAL A 251 -9.18 -19.52 -10.06
CA VAL A 251 -9.74 -18.39 -9.27
C VAL A 251 -8.86 -18.01 -8.07
N ARG A 252 -7.91 -18.86 -7.64
CA ARG A 252 -7.02 -18.60 -6.50
C ARG A 252 -5.59 -18.22 -6.86
N ARG A 253 -5.14 -18.44 -8.10
CA ARG A 253 -3.80 -18.03 -8.54
C ARG A 253 -3.88 -16.66 -9.24
N LYS A 254 -3.48 -15.61 -8.52
CA LYS A 254 -2.88 -14.45 -9.21
C LYS A 254 -1.71 -14.96 -10.05
N LEU A 255 -1.50 -14.42 -11.25
CA LEU A 255 -0.48 -14.83 -12.23
C LEU A 255 0.98 -14.58 -11.81
N ASN A 256 1.26 -14.53 -10.51
CA ASN A 256 2.59 -14.43 -9.92
C ASN A 256 2.83 -15.75 -9.17
N SER A 257 3.34 -16.75 -9.89
CA SER A 257 3.61 -18.10 -9.34
C SER A 257 4.74 -18.12 -8.31
N ASP A 258 5.53 -17.04 -8.26
CA ASP A 258 6.66 -16.86 -7.35
C ASP A 258 6.24 -16.90 -5.86
N PRO A 259 7.18 -17.18 -4.93
CA PRO A 259 7.01 -16.99 -3.47
C PRO A 259 6.95 -15.50 -3.06
N GLY A 260 6.14 -14.73 -3.77
CA GLY A 260 5.87 -13.31 -3.55
C GLY A 260 7.11 -12.42 -3.56
N PRO A 261 7.00 -11.19 -3.04
CA PRO A 261 8.13 -10.26 -2.93
C PRO A 261 9.09 -10.61 -1.78
N GLN A 262 9.19 -11.90 -1.41
CA GLN A 262 10.05 -12.41 -0.34
C GLN A 262 10.99 -13.56 -0.76
N GLY A 263 10.82 -14.15 -1.95
CA GLY A 263 11.78 -15.11 -2.50
C GLY A 263 13.20 -14.57 -2.65
N THR A 264 14.16 -15.50 -2.72
CA THR A 264 15.57 -15.22 -3.03
C THR A 264 15.73 -14.69 -4.45
N TYR A 265 14.95 -15.20 -5.40
CA TYR A 265 14.91 -14.83 -6.82
C TYR A 265 13.51 -14.31 -7.19
N PRO A 266 13.12 -13.09 -6.77
CA PRO A 266 11.74 -12.60 -6.86
C PRO A 266 11.44 -11.91 -8.21
N CYS A 267 12.05 -12.38 -9.30
CA CYS A 267 11.85 -11.87 -10.65
C CYS A 267 11.52 -13.03 -11.61
N LEU A 268 10.50 -12.81 -12.45
CA LEU A 268 10.04 -13.77 -13.45
C LEU A 268 10.96 -13.81 -14.69
N TRP A 269 11.59 -12.68 -15.07
CA TRP A 269 12.36 -12.56 -16.31
C TRP A 269 13.87 -12.82 -16.16
N CYS A 270 14.41 -12.90 -14.93
CA CYS A 270 15.84 -13.16 -14.70
C CYS A 270 16.12 -13.85 -13.36
N LEU A 271 17.35 -14.35 -13.22
CA LEU A 271 17.89 -14.98 -12.02
C LEU A 271 18.64 -14.01 -11.09
N MET A 272 18.38 -12.70 -11.17
CA MET A 272 18.97 -11.73 -10.23
C MET A 272 18.45 -12.00 -8.81
N PRO A 273 19.31 -12.34 -7.82
CA PRO A 273 18.85 -12.57 -6.46
C PRO A 273 18.57 -11.23 -5.76
N ARG A 274 17.63 -11.23 -4.82
CA ARG A 274 17.15 -10.06 -4.10
C ARG A 274 18.26 -9.20 -3.49
N ARG A 275 19.32 -9.82 -2.98
CA ARG A 275 20.47 -9.11 -2.38
C ARG A 275 21.20 -8.22 -3.39
N ASP A 276 21.26 -8.66 -4.65
CA ASP A 276 22.01 -8.00 -5.71
C ASP A 276 21.17 -6.95 -6.45
N MET A 277 19.83 -7.02 -6.37
CA MET A 277 18.89 -5.97 -6.84
C MET A 277 19.11 -4.58 -6.20
N HIS A 278 19.99 -4.45 -5.22
CA HIS A 278 20.37 -3.16 -4.65
C HIS A 278 21.44 -2.45 -5.48
N ASN A 279 22.26 -3.21 -6.20
CA ASN A 279 23.32 -2.70 -7.06
C ASN A 279 22.75 -2.32 -8.44
N PRO A 280 23.41 -1.43 -9.21
CA PRO A 280 22.95 -1.08 -10.57
C PRO A 280 23.28 -2.13 -11.64
N ARG A 281 24.16 -3.11 -11.33
CA ARG A 281 24.71 -4.19 -12.19
C ARG A 281 23.91 -4.47 -13.46
N ASP A 282 24.58 -4.37 -14.60
CA ASP A 282 23.95 -4.37 -15.93
C ASP A 282 23.75 -5.75 -16.55
N HIS A 283 24.20 -6.80 -15.88
CA HIS A 283 24.06 -8.18 -16.36
C HIS A 283 23.27 -9.01 -15.36
N CYS A 284 22.17 -9.60 -15.84
CA CYS A 284 21.43 -10.65 -15.17
C CYS A 284 21.12 -11.75 -16.16
N GLU A 285 21.34 -13.01 -15.75
CA GLU A 285 20.94 -14.17 -16.53
C GLU A 285 19.42 -14.19 -16.68
N HIS A 286 18.93 -14.19 -17.93
CA HIS A 286 17.51 -14.19 -18.24
C HIS A 286 16.92 -15.59 -18.11
N ARG A 287 15.66 -15.68 -17.69
CA ARG A 287 14.90 -16.93 -17.71
C ARG A 287 14.29 -17.18 -19.08
N SER A 288 14.01 -18.44 -19.39
CA SER A 288 13.15 -18.85 -20.50
C SER A 288 11.94 -19.66 -20.01
N LEU A 289 11.03 -20.01 -20.92
CA LEU A 289 9.93 -20.91 -20.59
C LEU A 289 10.45 -22.31 -20.21
N GLU A 290 11.44 -22.81 -20.94
CA GLU A 290 12.12 -24.09 -20.68
C GLU A 290 12.87 -24.09 -19.35
N SER A 291 13.56 -22.99 -19.00
CA SER A 291 14.29 -22.91 -17.73
C SER A 291 13.32 -22.96 -16.54
N LEU A 292 12.19 -22.24 -16.60
CA LEU A 292 11.15 -22.30 -15.57
C LEU A 292 10.52 -23.70 -15.43
N LEU A 293 10.31 -24.40 -16.55
CA LEU A 293 9.80 -25.78 -16.58
C LEU A 293 10.82 -26.77 -16.00
N ALA A 294 12.11 -26.63 -16.33
CA ALA A 294 13.19 -27.44 -15.79
C ALA A 294 13.38 -27.21 -14.28
N ASP A 295 13.40 -25.95 -13.84
CA ASP A 295 13.44 -25.56 -12.43
C ASP A 295 12.27 -26.19 -11.66
N ASN A 296 11.04 -26.07 -12.16
CA ASN A 296 9.87 -26.59 -11.47
C ASN A 296 9.84 -28.12 -11.43
N LYS A 297 10.19 -28.79 -12.54
CA LYS A 297 10.32 -30.24 -12.59
C LYS A 297 11.33 -30.74 -11.56
N THR A 298 12.49 -30.09 -11.48
CA THR A 298 13.56 -30.43 -10.52
C THR A 298 13.13 -30.17 -9.08
N PHE A 299 12.47 -29.04 -8.80
CA PHE A 299 11.89 -28.72 -7.49
C PHE A 299 10.90 -29.79 -7.03
N MET A 300 9.95 -30.17 -7.89
CA MET A 300 8.97 -31.22 -7.58
C MET A 300 9.64 -32.59 -7.37
N GLN A 301 10.59 -32.97 -8.23
CA GLN A 301 11.28 -34.27 -8.14
C GLN A 301 12.20 -34.40 -6.92
N GLN A 302 12.88 -33.33 -6.50
CA GLN A 302 13.87 -33.39 -5.40
C GLN A 302 13.29 -33.04 -4.03
N THR A 303 12.12 -32.40 -3.95
CA THR A 303 11.58 -31.87 -2.66
C THR A 303 10.09 -32.09 -2.44
N ASP A 304 9.39 -32.81 -3.32
CA ASP A 304 7.93 -33.00 -3.29
C ASP A 304 7.15 -31.68 -3.15
N GLY A 305 7.71 -30.60 -3.73
CA GLY A 305 7.14 -29.27 -3.66
C GLY A 305 7.31 -28.55 -2.30
N GLU A 306 8.25 -28.95 -1.44
CA GLU A 306 8.46 -28.28 -0.15
C GLU A 306 8.91 -26.82 -0.33
N LYS A 307 7.96 -25.89 -0.18
CA LYS A 307 8.15 -24.44 -0.40
C LYS A 307 9.34 -23.81 0.33
N LYS A 308 9.81 -24.38 1.44
CA LYS A 308 11.01 -23.91 2.16
C LYS A 308 12.29 -24.03 1.31
N GLN A 309 12.34 -25.01 0.42
CA GLN A 309 13.51 -25.33 -0.41
C GLN A 309 13.45 -24.70 -1.81
N ALA A 310 12.36 -24.01 -2.15
CA ALA A 310 12.16 -23.42 -3.47
C ALA A 310 13.25 -22.41 -3.86
N ASN A 311 13.96 -21.81 -2.89
CA ASN A 311 15.11 -20.94 -3.14
C ASN A 311 16.28 -21.65 -3.82
N LYS A 312 16.40 -22.98 -3.69
CA LYS A 312 17.40 -23.80 -4.40
C LYS A 312 17.11 -23.95 -5.90
N PHE A 313 15.84 -23.77 -6.30
CA PHE A 313 15.34 -23.99 -7.68
C PHE A 313 14.82 -22.67 -8.26
N TYR A 314 15.61 -21.61 -8.08
CA TYR A 314 15.33 -20.23 -8.48
C TYR A 314 13.90 -19.73 -8.19
N ASN A 315 13.30 -20.24 -7.12
CA ASN A 315 11.95 -19.95 -6.67
C ASN A 315 10.80 -20.37 -7.64
N SER A 316 11.05 -21.29 -8.59
CA SER A 316 10.03 -21.84 -9.51
C SER A 316 9.04 -22.81 -8.83
N LEU A 317 8.12 -22.26 -8.04
CA LEU A 317 7.16 -23.02 -7.23
C LEU A 317 6.13 -23.81 -8.04
N HIS A 318 5.76 -23.35 -9.23
CA HIS A 318 4.68 -23.91 -10.04
C HIS A 318 5.05 -23.89 -11.52
N ALA A 319 4.72 -24.97 -12.23
CA ALA A 319 4.79 -25.00 -13.68
C ALA A 319 3.95 -23.86 -14.31
N PRO A 320 4.43 -23.21 -15.38
CA PRO A 320 3.64 -22.30 -16.19
C PRO A 320 2.31 -22.94 -16.63
N LEU A 321 1.19 -22.23 -16.42
CA LEU A 321 -0.15 -22.72 -16.78
C LEU A 321 -0.43 -22.67 -18.30
N VAL A 322 0.34 -21.86 -19.03
CA VAL A 322 0.25 -21.68 -20.48
C VAL A 322 1.68 -21.54 -21.01
N GLY A 323 1.98 -22.16 -22.16
CA GLY A 323 3.28 -22.03 -22.85
C GLY A 323 3.42 -20.69 -23.55
N ILE A 324 3.54 -19.60 -22.79
CA ILE A 324 3.78 -18.25 -23.31
C ILE A 324 5.22 -17.87 -22.99
N GLU A 325 6.00 -17.56 -24.03
CA GLU A 325 7.36 -17.06 -23.87
C GLU A 325 7.43 -15.79 -23.02
N LEU A 326 8.43 -15.72 -22.13
CA LEU A 326 8.57 -14.60 -21.20
C LEU A 326 8.79 -13.25 -21.91
N GLY A 327 9.43 -13.27 -23.08
CA GLY A 327 9.56 -12.10 -23.97
C GLY A 327 8.23 -11.64 -24.62
N LYS A 328 7.14 -12.40 -24.46
CA LYS A 328 5.77 -12.02 -24.85
C LYS A 328 4.90 -11.61 -23.65
N VAL A 329 5.41 -11.73 -22.42
CA VAL A 329 4.72 -11.34 -21.19
C VAL A 329 5.09 -9.89 -20.84
N SER A 330 4.10 -9.00 -20.79
CA SER A 330 4.33 -7.60 -20.46
C SER A 330 4.64 -7.40 -18.96
N PRO A 331 5.57 -6.48 -18.60
CA PRO A 331 5.73 -6.04 -17.21
C PRO A 331 4.42 -5.50 -16.64
N PRO A 332 3.94 -5.97 -15.47
CA PRO A 332 2.63 -5.61 -14.93
C PRO A 332 2.67 -4.19 -14.34
N TYR A 333 2.52 -3.21 -15.22
CA TYR A 333 2.85 -1.82 -14.92
C TYR A 333 1.93 -1.17 -13.88
N LEU A 334 0.64 -1.53 -13.86
CA LEU A 334 -0.27 -1.12 -12.79
C LEU A 334 0.26 -1.59 -11.43
N HIS A 335 0.67 -2.86 -11.34
CA HIS A 335 1.32 -3.36 -10.13
C HIS A 335 2.65 -2.66 -9.82
N ILE A 336 3.49 -2.30 -10.80
CA ILE A 336 4.71 -1.50 -10.58
C ILE A 336 4.36 -0.16 -9.93
N LEU A 337 3.50 0.64 -10.57
CA LEU A 337 2.99 1.93 -10.10
C LEU A 337 2.46 1.86 -8.65
N LEU A 338 1.54 0.92 -8.38
CA LEU A 338 0.97 0.68 -7.05
C LEU A 338 2.04 0.40 -5.99
N GLY A 339 3.09 -0.37 -6.35
CA GLY A 339 4.16 -0.74 -5.43
C GLY A 339 5.19 0.36 -5.20
N VAL A 340 5.46 1.19 -6.22
CA VAL A 340 6.38 2.33 -6.10
C VAL A 340 5.76 3.41 -5.23
N VAL A 341 4.55 3.88 -5.55
CA VAL A 341 3.85 4.93 -4.78
C VAL A 341 3.61 4.50 -3.33
N LEU A 342 3.18 3.26 -3.09
CA LEU A 342 3.03 2.73 -1.73
C LEU A 342 4.37 2.68 -0.96
N LYS A 343 5.51 2.47 -1.65
CA LYS A 343 6.84 2.49 -1.03
C LYS A 343 7.35 3.90 -0.80
N HIS A 344 7.02 4.88 -1.66
CA HIS A 344 7.33 6.29 -1.43
C HIS A 344 6.56 6.81 -0.21
N HIS A 345 5.23 6.67 -0.22
CA HIS A 345 4.38 7.14 0.87
C HIS A 345 4.75 6.53 2.22
N LYS A 346 5.04 5.22 2.28
CA LYS A 346 5.49 4.59 3.54
C LYS A 346 6.84 5.09 4.04
N LEU A 347 7.77 5.43 3.15
CA LEU A 347 9.04 6.04 3.57
C LEU A 347 8.85 7.49 4.06
N LEU A 348 7.85 8.20 3.53
CA LEU A 348 7.44 9.53 3.99
C LEU A 348 6.76 9.44 5.38
N GLU A 349 5.84 8.48 5.57
CA GLU A 349 5.22 8.17 6.86
C GLU A 349 6.27 7.76 7.92
N ASP A 350 7.24 6.91 7.55
CA ASP A 350 8.37 6.51 8.42
C ASP A 350 9.24 7.72 8.81
N ALA A 351 9.45 8.67 7.90
CA ALA A 351 10.28 9.86 8.13
C ALA A 351 9.56 10.89 9.02
N ALA A 352 8.30 11.21 8.71
CA ALA A 352 7.48 12.10 9.52
C ALA A 352 7.32 11.59 10.97
N TYR A 353 7.20 10.27 11.15
CA TYR A 353 7.15 9.64 12.48
C TYR A 353 8.47 9.75 13.26
N LYS A 354 9.62 9.82 12.57
CA LYS A 354 10.90 10.12 13.22
C LYS A 354 10.99 11.57 13.69
N LEU A 355 10.48 12.52 12.90
CA LEU A 355 10.37 13.92 13.33
C LEU A 355 9.45 14.04 14.55
N ASP A 356 8.28 13.40 14.54
CA ASP A 356 7.38 13.38 15.72
C ASP A 356 8.11 12.82 16.97
N LYS A 357 8.93 11.77 16.82
CA LYS A 357 9.74 11.23 17.92
C LYS A 357 10.84 12.19 18.37
N LYS A 358 11.55 12.85 17.45
CA LYS A 358 12.59 13.84 17.77
C LYS A 358 12.00 15.04 18.54
N VAL A 359 10.84 15.55 18.10
CA VAL A 359 10.07 16.57 18.83
C VAL A 359 9.70 16.09 20.24
N ALA A 360 9.09 14.91 20.37
CA ALA A 360 8.62 14.39 21.65
C ALA A 360 9.74 14.22 22.70
N CYS A 361 11.01 14.12 22.27
CA CYS A 361 12.18 13.98 23.15
C CYS A 361 12.91 15.30 23.48
N GLN A 362 12.45 16.47 23.02
CA GLN A 362 13.16 17.74 23.24
C GLN A 362 12.94 18.34 24.65
N PRO A 363 13.84 19.23 25.13
CA PRO A 363 13.57 20.16 26.23
C PRO A 363 12.38 21.07 25.92
N ASP A 364 11.66 21.51 26.96
CA ASP A 364 10.41 22.27 26.79
C ASP A 364 10.63 23.70 26.23
N ASP A 365 11.84 24.22 26.33
CA ASP A 365 12.25 25.53 25.82
C ASP A 365 12.20 25.60 24.28
N PHE A 366 12.44 24.46 23.61
CA PHE A 366 12.32 24.33 22.17
C PHE A 366 10.91 23.98 21.71
N LEU A 367 9.99 23.64 22.62
CA LEU A 367 8.67 23.12 22.26
C LEU A 367 7.61 24.22 22.22
N LEU A 368 7.02 24.37 21.04
CA LEU A 368 5.83 25.17 20.81
C LEU A 368 4.58 24.43 21.35
N PRO A 369 3.40 25.06 21.47
CA PRO A 369 2.24 24.46 22.14
C PRO A 369 1.88 23.05 21.64
N LEU A 370 1.90 22.83 20.32
CA LEU A 370 1.63 21.52 19.72
C LEU A 370 2.69 20.46 20.08
N GLY A 371 3.96 20.86 20.19
CA GLY A 371 5.06 20.00 20.62
C GLY A 371 4.97 19.65 22.11
N LYS A 372 4.56 20.61 22.95
CA LYS A 372 4.29 20.40 24.38
C LYS A 372 3.15 19.39 24.58
N LEU A 373 2.07 19.49 23.79
CA LEU A 373 1.01 18.47 23.77
C LEU A 373 1.52 17.10 23.30
N LEU A 374 2.37 17.05 22.26
CA LEU A 374 2.95 15.80 21.75
C LEU A 374 3.83 15.11 22.81
N LYS A 375 4.72 15.85 23.48
CA LYS A 375 5.57 15.31 24.55
C LYS A 375 4.74 14.83 25.74
N ARG A 376 3.80 15.65 26.23
CA ARG A 376 2.97 15.32 27.40
C ARG A 376 2.03 14.13 27.15
N TYR A 377 1.35 14.09 26.01
CA TYR A 377 0.26 13.14 25.76
C TYR A 377 0.59 12.03 24.75
N GLY A 378 1.70 12.13 24.01
CA GLY A 378 2.14 11.15 23.02
C GLY A 378 1.07 10.89 21.96
N SER A 379 0.65 9.64 21.79
CA SER A 379 -0.45 9.26 20.89
C SER A 379 -1.83 9.85 21.23
N GLN A 380 -1.99 10.57 22.35
CA GLN A 380 -3.22 11.29 22.68
C GLN A 380 -3.19 12.80 22.37
N TRP A 381 -2.10 13.34 21.79
CA TRP A 381 -1.95 14.78 21.52
C TRP A 381 -3.16 15.38 20.79
N GLY A 382 -3.73 14.68 19.80
CA GLY A 382 -4.85 15.20 19.00
C GLY A 382 -6.12 15.39 19.83
N ARG A 383 -6.40 14.47 20.77
CA ARG A 383 -7.51 14.62 21.72
C ARG A 383 -7.26 15.74 22.74
N ALA A 384 -6.01 15.93 23.15
CA ALA A 384 -5.65 17.05 24.03
C ALA A 384 -5.80 18.39 23.31
N TYR A 385 -5.39 18.46 22.04
CA TYR A 385 -5.53 19.61 21.16
C TYR A 385 -7.02 19.95 20.90
N GLU A 386 -7.84 18.96 20.52
CA GLU A 386 -9.30 19.12 20.36
C GLU A 386 -10.02 19.61 21.63
N LEU A 387 -9.52 19.28 22.82
CA LEU A 387 -10.06 19.78 24.08
C LEU A 387 -9.54 21.20 24.41
N GLN A 388 -8.28 21.50 24.08
CA GLN A 388 -7.71 22.83 24.29
C GLN A 388 -8.32 23.89 23.35
N GLU A 389 -8.57 23.57 22.07
CA GLU A 389 -9.29 24.48 21.16
C GLU A 389 -10.72 24.76 21.63
N ARG A 390 -11.40 23.77 22.23
CA ARG A 390 -12.75 23.97 22.81
C ARG A 390 -12.71 24.87 24.04
N LEU A 391 -11.74 24.70 24.93
CA LEU A 391 -11.54 25.61 26.07
C LEU A 391 -11.29 27.04 25.59
N LEU A 392 -10.37 27.24 24.65
CA LEU A 392 -10.05 28.57 24.10
C LEU A 392 -11.26 29.22 23.41
N TYR A 393 -12.09 28.44 22.71
CA TYR A 393 -13.34 28.94 22.11
C TYR A 393 -14.36 29.36 23.18
N GLU A 394 -14.54 28.54 24.22
CA GLU A 394 -15.47 28.83 25.33
C GLU A 394 -15.00 30.02 26.17
N GLU A 395 -13.69 30.17 26.39
CA GLU A 395 -13.05 31.34 26.99
C GLU A 395 -13.31 32.62 26.16
N GLY A 396 -13.15 32.53 24.84
CA GLY A 396 -13.51 33.61 23.92
C GLY A 396 -14.99 34.00 24.01
N CYS A 397 -15.90 33.03 24.08
CA CYS A 397 -17.33 33.29 24.25
C CYS A 397 -17.69 33.91 25.61
N LEU A 398 -16.96 33.59 26.69
CA LEU A 398 -17.16 34.21 28.00
C LEU A 398 -16.73 35.69 28.01
N GLY A 399 -15.64 36.03 27.32
CA GLY A 399 -15.11 37.41 27.25
C GLY A 399 -16.05 38.43 26.59
N PHE A 400 -17.08 38.00 25.86
CA PHE A 400 -18.13 38.88 25.29
C PHE A 400 -19.39 38.97 26.16
N SER A 401 -19.44 38.29 27.30
CA SER A 401 -20.63 38.18 28.17
C SER A 401 -20.53 39.05 29.43
N GLU A 402 -20.08 40.29 29.30
CA GLU A 402 -20.10 41.26 30.41
C GLU A 402 -21.54 41.59 30.86
N LEU A 403 -21.67 42.01 32.13
CA LEU A 403 -22.88 42.59 32.73
C LEU A 403 -24.10 41.67 32.92
N ASN A 404 -23.92 40.51 33.57
CA ASN A 404 -24.88 39.98 34.58
C ASN A 404 -24.30 38.77 35.35
N ASP A 405 -24.24 38.84 36.68
CA ASP A 405 -23.91 37.73 37.59
C ASP A 405 -25.06 36.70 37.66
N SER A 406 -25.36 36.05 36.54
CA SER A 406 -26.37 35.01 36.46
C SER A 406 -25.78 33.61 36.75
N GLN A 407 -26.61 32.70 37.26
CA GLN A 407 -26.24 31.28 37.48
C GLN A 407 -25.61 30.64 36.22
N GLU A 408 -25.99 31.11 35.04
CA GLU A 408 -25.47 30.64 33.75
C GLU A 408 -23.94 30.88 33.59
N GLN A 409 -23.38 31.95 34.17
CA GLN A 409 -21.92 32.15 34.19
C GLN A 409 -21.24 31.12 35.12
N ILE A 410 -21.80 30.88 36.31
CA ILE A 410 -21.26 29.91 37.28
C ILE A 410 -21.27 28.49 36.67
N ASP A 411 -22.34 28.13 35.98
CA ASP A 411 -22.47 26.84 35.29
C ASP A 411 -21.45 26.71 34.13
N LYS A 412 -21.17 27.79 33.40
CA LYS A 412 -20.13 27.83 32.35
C LYS A 412 -18.72 27.67 32.93
N TYR A 413 -18.36 28.43 33.96
CA TYR A 413 -17.06 28.28 34.65
C TYR A 413 -16.89 26.86 35.22
N THR A 414 -17.95 26.28 35.79
CA THR A 414 -17.94 24.89 36.29
C THR A 414 -17.66 23.88 35.17
N GLN A 415 -18.25 24.07 33.98
CA GLN A 415 -17.94 23.24 32.81
C GLN A 415 -16.49 23.43 32.31
N GLN A 416 -15.96 24.63 32.35
CA GLN A 416 -14.58 24.94 31.93
C GLN A 416 -13.55 24.29 32.87
N ILE A 417 -13.80 24.31 34.19
CA ILE A 417 -13.00 23.57 35.19
C ILE A 417 -13.03 22.07 34.86
N HIS A 418 -14.21 21.47 34.74
CA HIS A 418 -14.34 20.04 34.43
C HIS A 418 -13.71 19.63 33.09
N LYS A 419 -13.69 20.50 32.07
CA LYS A 419 -12.98 20.28 30.79
C LYS A 419 -11.46 20.39 30.94
N THR A 420 -10.97 21.28 31.79
CA THR A 420 -9.55 21.40 32.16
C THR A 420 -9.07 20.18 32.94
N GLU A 421 -9.88 19.68 33.87
CA GLU A 421 -9.69 18.37 34.52
C GLU A 421 -9.68 17.23 33.51
N LEU A 422 -10.60 17.23 32.53
CA LEU A 422 -10.62 16.19 31.48
C LEU A 422 -9.33 16.12 30.65
N ILE A 423 -8.62 17.24 30.49
CA ILE A 423 -7.27 17.29 29.90
C ILE A 423 -6.23 16.74 30.89
N SER A 424 -6.30 17.09 32.18
CA SER A 424 -5.37 16.58 33.19
C SER A 424 -5.45 15.04 33.35
N PHE A 425 -6.65 14.46 33.21
CA PHE A 425 -6.88 13.01 33.18
C PHE A 425 -6.38 12.29 31.92
N LEU A 426 -5.89 13.00 30.89
CA LEU A 426 -5.25 12.35 29.72
C LEU A 426 -3.86 11.83 30.08
N MET A 427 -3.78 10.56 30.50
CA MET A 427 -2.50 9.88 30.68
C MET A 427 -1.66 9.86 29.39
N HIS A 428 -0.33 9.98 29.53
CA HIS A 428 0.59 9.77 28.41
C HIS A 428 0.39 8.39 27.76
N LYS A 429 0.50 8.29 26.44
CA LYS A 429 0.57 7.01 25.71
C LYS A 429 1.69 7.05 24.69
N GLU A 430 2.56 6.05 24.74
CA GLU A 430 3.73 5.92 23.86
C GLU A 430 3.38 6.18 22.40
N LEU A 431 4.19 7.02 21.73
CA LEU A 431 3.91 7.51 20.40
C LEU A 431 3.97 6.39 19.33
N GLN A 432 2.79 5.93 18.93
CA GLN A 432 2.61 4.92 17.88
C GLN A 432 2.90 5.49 16.47
N PRO A 433 3.31 4.63 15.51
CA PRO A 433 3.50 5.03 14.12
C PRO A 433 2.28 5.75 13.54
N ARG A 434 2.52 6.85 12.82
CA ARG A 434 1.48 7.68 12.18
C ARG A 434 0.50 8.35 13.15
N LYS A 435 0.84 8.44 14.45
CA LYS A 435 -0.02 9.06 15.48
C LYS A 435 0.48 10.38 16.05
N GLY A 436 1.64 10.89 15.64
CA GLY A 436 2.05 12.26 15.94
C GLY A 436 1.46 13.30 14.97
N PRO A 437 1.53 14.60 15.29
CA PRO A 437 0.97 15.67 14.48
C PRO A 437 1.57 15.75 13.07
N ILE A 438 2.87 15.50 12.92
CA ILE A 438 3.57 15.56 11.64
C ILE A 438 3.14 14.36 10.79
N ALA A 439 3.29 13.12 11.27
CA ALA A 439 2.97 11.93 10.47
C ALA A 439 1.47 11.73 10.21
N SER A 440 0.58 12.23 11.08
CA SER A 440 -0.87 12.16 10.88
C SER A 440 -1.39 13.19 9.88
N SER A 441 -0.71 14.33 9.70
CA SER A 441 -1.10 15.36 8.73
C SER A 441 -1.02 14.89 7.26
N LEU A 442 -0.22 13.86 6.98
CA LEU A 442 -0.21 13.19 5.68
C LEU A 442 -1.59 12.62 5.31
N ASP A 443 -2.37 12.14 6.29
CA ASP A 443 -3.75 11.67 6.02
C ASP A 443 -4.69 12.84 5.66
N THR A 444 -4.51 14.04 6.21
CA THR A 444 -5.37 15.20 5.87
C THR A 444 -5.10 15.71 4.45
N VAL A 445 -3.84 15.70 3.99
CA VAL A 445 -3.50 16.03 2.60
C VAL A 445 -4.03 14.98 1.61
N LEU A 446 -3.94 13.68 1.93
CA LEU A 446 -4.57 12.65 1.10
C LEU A 446 -6.10 12.84 1.02
N THR A 447 -6.76 13.21 2.13
CA THR A 447 -8.19 13.57 2.13
C THR A 447 -8.48 14.80 1.27
N LYS A 448 -7.70 15.90 1.38
CA LYS A 448 -7.81 17.11 0.53
C LYS A 448 -7.87 16.76 -0.96
N HIS A 449 -6.98 15.88 -1.41
CA HIS A 449 -6.87 15.46 -2.82
C HIS A 449 -7.82 14.32 -3.23
N ARG A 450 -8.74 13.93 -2.36
CA ARG A 450 -9.68 12.81 -2.56
C ARG A 450 -8.92 11.52 -2.93
N ILE A 451 -7.89 11.20 -2.14
CA ILE A 451 -7.13 9.95 -2.18
C ILE A 451 -7.40 9.18 -0.89
N THR A 452 -8.04 8.02 -1.02
CA THR A 452 -8.38 7.17 0.14
C THR A 452 -7.56 5.87 0.10
N PRO A 453 -6.58 5.66 1.00
CA PRO A 453 -5.87 4.38 1.14
C PRO A 453 -6.80 3.26 1.62
N GLN A 454 -6.64 2.06 1.07
CA GLN A 454 -7.49 0.90 1.36
C GLN A 454 -7.19 0.34 2.76
N ALA A 455 -8.09 0.59 3.72
CA ALA A 455 -7.93 0.23 5.13
C ALA A 455 -7.53 -1.25 5.36
N TYR A 456 -8.15 -2.19 4.64
CA TYR A 456 -7.95 -3.63 4.83
C TYR A 456 -6.71 -4.21 4.13
N HIS A 457 -6.06 -3.46 3.23
CA HIS A 457 -4.98 -3.96 2.39
C HIS A 457 -3.63 -3.28 2.71
N SER A 458 -3.29 -3.19 4.00
CA SER A 458 -2.07 -2.52 4.48
C SER A 458 -1.93 -1.06 3.99
N ARG A 459 -3.06 -0.35 3.85
CA ARG A 459 -3.17 1.01 3.28
C ARG A 459 -2.61 1.11 1.84
N SER A 460 -2.88 0.12 0.99
CA SER A 460 -2.60 0.22 -0.45
C SER A 460 -3.44 1.30 -1.13
N PHE A 461 -2.88 1.86 -2.20
CA PHE A 461 -3.61 2.72 -3.13
C PHE A 461 -4.32 1.87 -4.21
N VAL A 462 -5.16 2.51 -5.01
CA VAL A 462 -5.66 1.98 -6.30
C VAL A 462 -5.04 2.78 -7.45
N GLY A 463 -5.11 2.29 -8.70
CA GLY A 463 -4.45 2.94 -9.85
C GLY A 463 -4.74 4.44 -9.96
N ASN A 464 -6.01 4.83 -9.90
CA ASN A 464 -6.46 6.23 -9.98
C ASN A 464 -5.92 7.08 -8.80
N HIS A 465 -5.74 6.49 -7.62
CA HIS A 465 -5.13 7.19 -6.48
C HIS A 465 -3.62 7.36 -6.65
N CYS A 466 -2.92 6.40 -7.26
CA CYS A 466 -1.51 6.54 -7.60
C CYS A 466 -1.27 7.58 -8.69
N HIS A 467 -2.13 7.64 -9.71
CA HIS A 467 -2.04 8.67 -10.74
C HIS A 467 -2.20 10.08 -10.15
N LYS A 468 -3.21 10.29 -9.28
CA LYS A 468 -3.35 11.54 -8.51
C LYS A 468 -2.13 11.85 -7.63
N TYR A 469 -1.60 10.87 -6.90
CA TYR A 469 -0.45 11.04 -6.01
C TYR A 469 0.79 11.61 -6.73
N LEU A 470 0.94 11.33 -8.03
CA LEU A 470 2.06 11.80 -8.86
C LEU A 470 1.79 13.15 -9.56
N GLN A 471 0.66 13.81 -9.29
CA GLN A 471 0.43 15.21 -9.68
C GLN A 471 1.19 16.15 -8.74
N SER A 472 1.86 17.18 -9.27
CA SER A 472 2.78 18.01 -8.48
C SER A 472 2.14 18.64 -7.25
N ALA A 473 0.96 19.22 -7.38
CA ALA A 473 0.24 19.81 -6.24
C ALA A 473 -0.06 18.80 -5.11
N VAL A 474 -0.14 17.50 -5.40
CA VAL A 474 -0.42 16.46 -4.41
C VAL A 474 0.84 16.06 -3.66
N TYR A 475 1.97 15.82 -4.34
CA TYR A 475 3.20 15.47 -3.63
C TYR A 475 3.84 16.69 -2.94
N THR A 476 3.75 17.89 -3.52
CA THR A 476 4.23 19.12 -2.88
C THR A 476 3.40 19.49 -1.64
N ASP A 477 2.07 19.29 -1.62
CA ASP A 477 1.31 19.42 -0.37
C ASP A 477 1.75 18.38 0.68
N LEU A 478 2.02 17.13 0.26
CA LEU A 478 2.41 16.02 1.16
C LEU A 478 3.80 16.22 1.79
N THR A 479 4.69 16.96 1.14
CA THR A 479 6.03 17.29 1.65
C THR A 479 6.00 18.59 2.43
N GLN A 480 5.35 19.64 1.92
CA GLN A 480 5.21 20.94 2.59
C GLN A 480 4.53 20.84 3.95
N ILE A 481 3.51 19.97 4.10
CA ILE A 481 2.81 19.81 5.38
C ILE A 481 3.72 19.28 6.49
N ILE A 482 4.79 18.53 6.16
CA ILE A 482 5.78 18.04 7.12
C ILE A 482 6.55 19.22 7.72
N VAL A 483 7.04 20.14 6.87
CA VAL A 483 7.74 21.35 7.33
C VAL A 483 6.80 22.21 8.17
N THR A 484 5.61 22.52 7.66
CA THR A 484 4.63 23.37 8.36
C THR A 484 4.20 22.77 9.71
N LYS A 485 4.02 21.45 9.82
CA LYS A 485 3.68 20.80 11.10
C LYS A 485 4.88 20.67 12.03
N THR A 486 6.10 20.55 11.52
CA THR A 486 7.33 20.59 12.32
C THR A 486 7.52 21.97 12.94
N GLN A 487 7.38 23.03 12.15
CA GLN A 487 7.44 24.44 12.58
C GLN A 487 6.32 24.82 13.57
N GLN A 488 5.19 24.10 13.59
CA GLN A 488 4.16 24.27 14.62
C GLN A 488 4.48 23.52 15.93
N CYS A 489 5.40 22.56 15.89
CA CYS A 489 5.76 21.72 17.04
C CYS A 489 7.01 22.20 17.79
N THR A 490 8.04 22.66 17.07
CA THR A 490 9.33 23.03 17.66
C THR A 490 9.93 24.27 17.01
N SER A 491 10.67 25.05 17.80
CA SER A 491 11.54 26.15 17.35
C SER A 491 12.97 25.68 17.05
N ASN A 492 13.30 24.40 17.26
CA ASN A 492 14.65 23.90 17.10
C ASN A 492 15.06 23.83 15.60
N PRO A 493 16.10 24.58 15.18
CA PRO A 493 16.45 24.71 13.77
C PRO A 493 16.89 23.39 13.14
N MET A 494 17.53 22.49 13.89
CA MET A 494 18.05 21.22 13.36
C MET A 494 16.92 20.25 12.96
N ILE A 495 15.77 20.28 13.65
CA ILE A 495 14.62 19.45 13.30
C ILE A 495 13.82 20.09 12.15
N ILE A 496 13.76 21.43 12.10
CA ILE A 496 13.14 22.17 10.99
C ILE A 496 13.94 21.93 9.69
N ASP A 497 15.27 22.01 9.74
CA ASP A 497 16.15 21.74 8.60
C ASP A 497 16.06 20.29 8.11
N GLU A 498 15.98 19.31 9.03
CA GLU A 498 15.70 17.91 8.66
C GLU A 498 14.34 17.77 7.95
N ALA A 499 13.31 18.52 8.36
CA ALA A 499 12.02 18.53 7.69
C ALA A 499 12.09 19.18 6.29
N CYS A 500 12.80 20.30 6.14
CA CYS A 500 13.03 20.96 4.84
C CYS A 500 13.83 20.06 3.88
N THR A 501 14.87 19.40 4.38
CA THR A 501 15.64 18.38 3.66
C THR A 501 14.75 17.23 3.22
N LEU A 502 13.88 16.73 4.10
CA LEU A 502 12.91 15.69 3.75
C LEU A 502 11.90 16.15 2.68
N GLN A 503 11.45 17.40 2.71
CA GLN A 503 10.59 17.96 1.65
C GLN A 503 11.30 17.90 0.29
N LEU A 504 12.47 18.54 0.18
CA LEU A 504 13.24 18.60 -1.07
C LEU A 504 13.57 17.20 -1.61
N LEU A 505 13.94 16.26 -0.73
CA LEU A 505 14.25 14.89 -1.12
C LEU A 505 13.02 14.14 -1.68
N PHE A 506 11.86 14.23 -1.03
CA PHE A 506 10.66 13.52 -1.49
C PHE A 506 9.97 14.19 -2.68
N ASP A 507 10.05 15.52 -2.83
CA ASP A 507 9.56 16.22 -4.03
C ASP A 507 10.35 15.79 -5.26
N ASN A 508 11.68 15.84 -5.20
CA ASN A 508 12.54 15.38 -6.29
C ASN A 508 12.27 13.91 -6.65
N LEU A 509 12.09 13.04 -5.66
CA LEU A 509 11.80 11.62 -5.88
C LEU A 509 10.44 11.37 -6.55
N ASN A 510 9.40 12.09 -6.12
CA ASN A 510 8.06 11.94 -6.68
C ASN A 510 7.96 12.57 -8.07
N ASN A 511 8.64 13.70 -8.31
CA ASN A 511 8.77 14.32 -9.63
C ASN A 511 9.47 13.38 -10.62
N ALA A 512 10.64 12.84 -10.27
CA ALA A 512 11.38 11.89 -11.12
C ALA A 512 10.52 10.68 -11.50
N PHE A 513 9.80 10.08 -10.53
CA PHE A 513 8.88 8.97 -10.84
C PHE A 513 7.61 9.42 -11.59
N SER A 514 7.17 10.67 -11.46
CA SER A 514 6.07 11.23 -12.26
C SER A 514 6.45 11.43 -13.73
N THR A 515 7.71 11.79 -14.02
CA THR A 515 8.26 11.79 -15.38
C THR A 515 8.30 10.38 -15.96
N VAL A 516 8.88 9.41 -15.26
CA VAL A 516 8.81 7.98 -15.66
C VAL A 516 7.37 7.53 -15.88
N HIS A 517 6.46 7.89 -14.96
CA HIS A 517 5.05 7.50 -15.05
C HIS A 517 4.41 7.98 -16.35
N ARG A 518 4.54 9.27 -16.66
CA ARG A 518 4.02 9.88 -17.90
C ARG A 518 4.63 9.26 -19.16
N ALA A 519 5.93 8.96 -19.13
CA ALA A 519 6.69 8.44 -20.26
C ALA A 519 6.30 6.99 -20.65
N ILE A 520 5.79 6.18 -19.72
CA ILE A 520 5.46 4.76 -20.00
C ILE A 520 4.00 4.37 -19.72
N SER A 521 3.15 5.22 -19.13
CA SER A 521 1.75 4.88 -18.84
C SER A 521 0.77 5.03 -20.00
N HIS A 522 1.21 5.51 -21.16
CA HIS A 522 0.33 5.89 -22.26
C HIS A 522 0.05 4.76 -23.25
N THR A 523 -0.99 4.96 -24.07
CA THR A 523 -1.41 4.05 -25.15
C THR A 523 -0.84 4.38 -26.53
N LYS A 524 -0.16 5.52 -26.67
CA LYS A 524 0.49 5.93 -27.93
C LYS A 524 1.66 5.01 -28.29
N PRO A 525 1.99 4.85 -29.59
CA PRO A 525 3.28 4.32 -30.03
C PRO A 525 4.46 5.14 -29.48
N ILE A 526 5.64 4.54 -29.44
CA ILE A 526 6.89 5.15 -28.99
C ILE A 526 7.91 5.07 -30.13
N ALA A 527 8.45 6.22 -30.53
CA ALA A 527 9.52 6.28 -31.52
C ALA A 527 10.84 5.75 -30.95
N LEU A 528 11.67 5.12 -31.79
CA LEU A 528 12.99 4.59 -31.36
C LEU A 528 13.90 5.68 -30.77
N SER A 529 13.79 6.92 -31.24
CA SER A 529 14.51 8.08 -30.70
C SER A 529 14.13 8.40 -29.25
N SER A 530 12.83 8.33 -28.91
CA SER A 530 12.34 8.60 -27.55
C SER A 530 12.67 7.51 -26.53
N LEU A 531 13.18 6.34 -26.93
CA LEU A 531 13.58 5.29 -25.98
C LEU A 531 14.65 5.77 -25.00
N LEU A 532 15.61 6.58 -25.49
CA LEU A 532 16.70 7.13 -24.67
C LEU A 532 16.16 8.09 -23.59
N GLU A 533 15.13 8.87 -23.89
CA GLU A 533 14.48 9.77 -22.93
C GLU A 533 13.80 8.99 -21.79
N ILE A 534 13.19 7.84 -22.12
CA ILE A 534 12.54 6.95 -21.15
C ILE A 534 13.59 6.25 -20.27
N GLU A 535 14.70 5.81 -20.87
CA GLU A 535 15.82 5.16 -20.18
C GLU A 535 16.49 6.14 -19.20
N ILE A 536 16.84 7.35 -19.66
CA ILE A 536 17.35 8.45 -18.83
C ILE A 536 16.38 8.79 -17.68
N ALA A 537 15.07 8.83 -17.94
CA ALA A 537 14.08 9.10 -16.88
C ALA A 537 14.05 7.98 -15.82
N ILE A 538 14.12 6.71 -16.23
CA ILE A 538 14.16 5.55 -15.33
C ILE A 538 15.44 5.54 -14.51
N ASP A 539 16.59 5.80 -15.12
CA ASP A 539 17.88 5.84 -14.44
C ASP A 539 18.00 7.03 -13.49
N THR A 540 17.56 8.22 -13.89
CA THR A 540 17.49 9.41 -13.02
C THR A 540 16.66 9.11 -11.76
N TYR A 541 15.51 8.45 -11.94
CA TYR A 541 14.67 8.01 -10.83
C TYR A 541 15.36 6.95 -9.96
N MET A 542 15.97 5.93 -10.55
CA MET A 542 16.59 4.82 -9.83
C MET A 542 17.87 5.21 -9.10
N ALA A 543 18.69 6.09 -9.68
CA ALA A 543 19.85 6.72 -9.03
C ALA A 543 19.40 7.57 -7.84
N THR A 544 18.39 8.43 -8.02
CA THR A 544 17.80 9.23 -6.94
C THR A 544 17.28 8.35 -5.80
N TYR A 545 16.56 7.27 -6.13
CA TYR A 545 16.05 6.33 -5.14
C TYR A 545 17.16 5.55 -4.43
N ARG A 546 18.23 5.12 -5.13
CA ARG A 546 19.39 4.45 -4.51
C ARG A 546 20.13 5.37 -3.55
N ARG A 547 20.40 6.62 -3.95
CA ARG A 547 21.06 7.64 -3.12
C ARG A 547 20.30 7.89 -1.81
N MET A 548 18.98 8.01 -1.88
CA MET A 548 18.14 8.27 -0.70
C MET A 548 17.86 7.03 0.15
N PHE A 549 17.76 5.86 -0.48
CA PHE A 549 17.29 4.63 0.17
C PHE A 549 18.13 3.41 -0.22
N PRO A 550 19.43 3.40 0.11
CA PRO A 550 20.30 2.25 -0.13
C PRO A 550 19.71 1.00 0.52
N ARG A 551 19.84 -0.15 -0.17
CA ARG A 551 19.33 -1.46 0.26
C ARG A 551 17.79 -1.54 0.46
N LYS A 552 17.01 -0.58 -0.06
CA LYS A 552 15.52 -0.60 -0.01
C LYS A 552 14.83 -0.82 -1.37
N ILE A 553 15.56 -1.28 -2.39
CA ILE A 553 14.98 -1.68 -3.68
C ILE A 553 13.97 -2.82 -3.46
N ILE A 554 12.88 -2.79 -4.22
CA ILE A 554 11.81 -3.79 -4.22
C ILE A 554 11.74 -4.43 -5.62
N PRO A 555 11.27 -5.68 -5.79
CA PRO A 555 11.27 -6.34 -7.10
C PRO A 555 10.60 -5.51 -8.21
N LYS A 556 9.52 -4.80 -7.88
CA LYS A 556 8.82 -3.89 -8.80
C LYS A 556 9.67 -2.73 -9.36
N LYS A 557 10.72 -2.30 -8.65
CA LYS A 557 11.70 -1.33 -9.16
C LYS A 557 12.73 -1.97 -10.09
N HIS A 558 13.18 -3.19 -9.76
CA HIS A 558 14.02 -3.97 -10.66
C HIS A 558 13.28 -4.32 -11.97
N LEU A 559 11.97 -4.59 -11.93
CA LEU A 559 11.14 -4.73 -13.14
C LEU A 559 11.13 -3.45 -13.99
N LEU A 560 10.93 -2.29 -13.34
CA LEU A 560 10.97 -0.98 -14.00
C LEU A 560 12.32 -0.72 -14.67
N GLU A 561 13.41 -0.98 -13.95
CA GLU A 561 14.79 -0.70 -14.36
C GLU A 561 15.28 -1.64 -15.47
N LYS A 562 15.25 -2.96 -15.25
CA LYS A 562 15.93 -3.92 -16.13
C LYS A 562 15.01 -4.63 -17.13
N HIS A 563 13.68 -4.45 -17.06
CA HIS A 563 12.72 -5.20 -17.90
C HIS A 563 11.70 -4.34 -18.67
N CYS A 564 11.44 -3.10 -18.26
CA CYS A 564 10.54 -2.22 -19.03
C CYS A 564 11.17 -1.71 -20.34
N ILE A 565 12.42 -1.23 -20.35
CA ILE A 565 13.06 -0.74 -21.57
C ILE A 565 13.17 -1.82 -22.66
N PRO A 566 13.65 -3.06 -22.38
CA PRO A 566 13.68 -4.13 -23.39
C PRO A 566 12.30 -4.42 -23.99
N HIS A 567 11.24 -4.48 -23.16
CA HIS A 567 9.88 -4.73 -23.62
C HIS A 567 9.34 -3.57 -24.49
N ILE A 568 9.54 -2.32 -24.07
CA ILE A 568 9.12 -1.14 -24.84
C ILE A 568 9.88 -1.06 -26.17
N LYS A 569 11.18 -1.37 -26.18
CA LYS A 569 12.01 -1.44 -27.40
C LYS A 569 11.56 -2.53 -28.37
N GLN A 570 11.10 -3.67 -27.85
CA GLN A 570 10.58 -4.78 -28.67
C GLN A 570 9.19 -4.50 -29.28
N HIS A 571 8.33 -3.76 -28.56
CA HIS A 571 6.93 -3.56 -28.96
C HIS A 571 6.57 -2.17 -29.48
N LEU A 572 7.41 -1.16 -29.26
CA LEU A 572 7.22 0.24 -29.68
C LEU A 572 5.92 0.89 -29.17
N PHE A 573 5.46 0.49 -27.99
CA PHE A 573 4.30 1.06 -27.29
C PHE A 573 4.60 1.24 -25.80
N GLY A 574 3.93 2.21 -25.17
CA GLY A 574 3.91 2.33 -23.72
C GLY A 574 3.19 1.14 -23.05
N LEU A 575 3.34 1.01 -21.74
CA LEU A 575 2.75 -0.06 -20.93
C LEU A 575 1.26 0.19 -20.59
N GLY A 576 0.66 1.22 -21.18
CA GLY A 576 -0.75 1.59 -21.00
C GLY A 576 -1.76 0.57 -21.58
N PRO A 577 -1.65 0.12 -22.85
CA PRO A 577 -2.59 -0.83 -23.45
C PRO A 577 -2.51 -2.22 -22.81
N LEU A 578 -1.34 -2.56 -22.27
CA LEU A 578 -1.01 -3.83 -21.63
C LEU A 578 -1.32 -3.80 -20.12
N GLY A 579 -1.97 -2.73 -19.63
CA GLY A 579 -2.33 -2.54 -18.24
C GLY A 579 -3.55 -3.34 -17.78
N GLU A 580 -3.48 -3.86 -16.56
CA GLU A 580 -4.47 -4.75 -15.93
C GLU A 580 -5.89 -4.13 -15.74
N GLN A 581 -6.10 -2.85 -16.10
CA GLN A 581 -7.34 -2.08 -15.90
C GLN A 581 -8.56 -2.69 -16.61
N GLY A 582 -8.39 -3.26 -17.81
CA GLY A 582 -9.50 -3.93 -18.52
C GLY A 582 -10.03 -5.15 -17.77
N THR A 583 -9.15 -5.86 -17.07
CA THR A 583 -9.50 -7.03 -16.26
C THR A 583 -10.27 -6.61 -15.00
N GLU A 584 -9.82 -5.56 -14.31
CA GLU A 584 -10.52 -5.05 -13.11
C GLU A 584 -11.89 -4.43 -13.45
N ASN A 585 -12.04 -3.78 -14.60
CA ASN A 585 -13.36 -3.37 -15.10
C ASN A 585 -14.26 -4.59 -15.41
N SER A 586 -13.70 -5.65 -15.99
CA SER A 586 -14.44 -6.90 -16.20
C SER A 586 -14.87 -7.56 -14.88
N HIS A 587 -14.04 -7.54 -13.83
CA HIS A 587 -14.44 -7.98 -12.49
C HIS A 587 -15.62 -7.15 -11.94
N GLN A 588 -15.63 -5.83 -12.14
CA GLN A 588 -16.74 -4.97 -11.73
C GLN A 588 -18.04 -5.30 -12.51
N MET A 589 -17.95 -5.47 -13.84
CA MET A 589 -19.10 -5.88 -14.67
C MET A 589 -19.64 -7.26 -14.27
N ILE A 590 -18.76 -8.23 -14.02
CA ILE A 590 -19.12 -9.57 -13.55
C ILE A 590 -19.83 -9.50 -12.19
N GLY A 591 -19.35 -8.71 -11.22
CA GLY A 591 -20.02 -8.56 -9.92
C GLY A 591 -21.43 -7.94 -9.99
N VAL A 592 -21.68 -7.06 -10.96
CA VAL A 592 -23.02 -6.55 -11.26
C VAL A 592 -23.90 -7.65 -11.87
N LEU A 593 -23.35 -8.44 -12.81
CA LEU A 593 -24.05 -9.57 -13.42
C LEU A 593 -24.35 -10.69 -12.41
N GLU A 594 -23.44 -11.03 -11.51
CA GLU A 594 -23.67 -11.96 -10.39
C GLU A 594 -24.83 -11.51 -9.48
N THR A 595 -24.93 -10.19 -9.25
CA THR A 595 -25.99 -9.61 -8.44
C THR A 595 -27.35 -9.72 -9.13
N ARG A 596 -27.40 -9.48 -10.46
CA ARG A 596 -28.60 -9.74 -11.28
C ARG A 596 -28.96 -11.23 -11.33
N ALA A 597 -27.95 -12.10 -11.44
CA ALA A 597 -28.10 -13.55 -11.53
C ALA A 597 -28.47 -14.25 -10.19
N ARG A 598 -28.62 -13.50 -9.08
CA ARG A 598 -28.85 -14.05 -7.73
C ARG A 598 -30.11 -14.93 -7.61
N GLY A 599 -31.10 -14.76 -8.49
CA GLY A 599 -32.29 -15.62 -8.53
C GLY A 599 -32.07 -17.00 -9.17
N ILE A 600 -30.97 -17.20 -9.92
CA ILE A 600 -30.69 -18.44 -10.64
C ILE A 600 -30.07 -19.46 -9.67
N LYS A 601 -30.85 -20.48 -9.29
CA LYS A 601 -30.48 -21.47 -8.27
C LYS A 601 -29.41 -22.49 -8.71
N ASN A 602 -29.23 -22.69 -10.00
CA ASN A 602 -28.24 -23.62 -10.56
C ASN A 602 -26.99 -22.83 -10.97
N ASP A 603 -25.83 -23.18 -10.41
CA ASP A 603 -24.58 -22.43 -10.62
C ASP A 603 -24.07 -22.48 -12.07
N MET A 604 -24.30 -23.57 -12.81
CA MET A 604 -23.96 -23.65 -14.24
C MET A 604 -24.87 -22.74 -15.08
N CYS A 605 -26.17 -22.72 -14.81
CA CYS A 605 -27.10 -21.77 -15.45
C CYS A 605 -26.76 -20.32 -15.09
N LYS A 606 -26.37 -20.06 -13.83
CA LYS A 606 -25.94 -18.74 -13.34
C LYS A 606 -24.67 -18.29 -14.06
N LEU A 607 -23.67 -19.15 -14.18
CA LEU A 607 -22.42 -18.87 -14.88
C LEU A 607 -22.64 -18.67 -16.39
N LYS A 608 -23.43 -19.54 -17.04
CA LYS A 608 -23.81 -19.40 -18.46
C LYS A 608 -24.51 -18.05 -18.71
N PHE A 609 -25.44 -17.66 -17.84
CA PHE A 609 -26.08 -16.34 -17.90
C PHE A 609 -25.08 -15.18 -17.74
N ILE A 610 -24.16 -15.25 -16.77
CA ILE A 610 -23.15 -14.20 -16.55
C ILE A 610 -22.23 -14.06 -17.77
N LEU A 611 -21.70 -15.18 -18.28
CA LEU A 611 -20.77 -15.17 -19.41
C LEU A 611 -21.43 -14.66 -20.69
N SER A 612 -22.63 -15.15 -21.04
CA SER A 612 -23.38 -14.65 -22.21
C SER A 612 -23.76 -13.16 -22.04
N SER A 613 -24.18 -12.74 -20.85
CA SER A 613 -24.53 -11.34 -20.59
C SER A 613 -23.33 -10.40 -20.62
N HIS A 614 -22.15 -10.86 -20.20
CA HIS A 614 -20.89 -10.10 -20.30
C HIS A 614 -20.45 -10.00 -21.76
N LEU A 615 -20.45 -11.11 -22.50
CA LEU A 615 -20.10 -11.15 -23.93
C LEU A 615 -20.94 -10.17 -24.74
N LEU A 616 -22.26 -10.13 -24.55
CA LEU A 616 -23.16 -9.19 -25.23
C LEU A 616 -22.90 -7.71 -24.89
N GLN A 617 -22.27 -7.39 -23.76
CA GLN A 617 -21.92 -6.01 -23.34
C GLN A 617 -20.51 -5.57 -23.80
N VAL A 618 -19.65 -6.51 -24.20
CA VAL A 618 -18.26 -6.23 -24.62
C VAL A 618 -18.00 -6.54 -26.09
N ALA A 619 -18.90 -7.25 -26.78
CA ALA A 619 -18.83 -7.46 -28.22
C ALA A 619 -18.82 -6.12 -28.98
N PRO A 620 -17.91 -5.90 -29.95
CA PRO A 620 -17.91 -4.68 -30.76
C PRO A 620 -19.23 -4.49 -31.52
N ALA A 621 -19.74 -5.55 -32.15
CA ALA A 621 -20.94 -5.52 -32.99
C ALA A 621 -22.26 -5.17 -32.27
N THR A 622 -22.28 -5.11 -30.93
CA THR A 622 -23.43 -4.62 -30.15
C THR A 622 -23.25 -3.20 -29.61
N ARG A 623 -22.07 -2.58 -29.83
CA ARG A 623 -21.78 -1.19 -29.44
C ARG A 623 -22.05 -0.21 -30.55
N ASP A 624 -21.83 -0.60 -31.80
CA ASP A 624 -22.08 0.25 -32.97
C ASP A 624 -23.60 0.38 -33.30
N SER A 625 -24.45 -0.30 -32.51
CA SER A 625 -25.91 -0.38 -32.66
C SER A 625 -26.70 0.26 -31.50
N VAL A 626 -26.04 0.98 -30.58
CA VAL A 626 -26.61 1.57 -29.35
C VAL A 626 -26.12 2.99 -29.12
#